data_AF-A0A0N1KIA6-F1
#
_entry.id   AF-A0A0N1KIA6-F1
#
_cell.length_a   1.000
_cell.length_b   1.000
_cell.length_c   1.000
_cell.angle_alpha   90.00
_cell.angle_beta   90.00
_cell.angle_gamma   90.00
#
_symmetry.space_group_name_H-M   'P 1'
#
loop_
_entity.id
_entity.type
_entity.pdbx_description
1 polymer ?
#
loop_
_entity_poly.entity_id
_entity_poly.type
_entity_poly.pdbx_seq_one_letter_code
_entity_poly.pdbx_strand_id
1 'polypeptide(L)'
;MPNWIEAVIAYLKQNTSLRFNMFWLLSWFALLIFTPIGYIEFINSKLLQWDNPYIVSSLFFVPVSYFISYFVKLFIKLCIDLNRALTQVRLNKKKKNNINNVTDKEASIIAIFAEIGLDSELSFDSMNEKGVIELFNKGIIEPIRGDYINEPNCRYRITRNYLKDIEYALVNNTKIRKAYEEVR
;
A
#
# COMPACT_ATOMS: atom_id res chain seq x y z
N MET A 1 2.28 -2.47 -61.42
CA MET A 1 3.12 -2.75 -60.23
C MET A 1 2.18 -3.01 -59.07
N PRO A 2 2.25 -4.15 -58.37
CA PRO A 2 1.40 -4.38 -57.20
C PRO A 2 1.70 -3.29 -56.18
N ASN A 3 0.66 -2.66 -55.66
CA ASN A 3 0.82 -1.61 -54.66
C ASN A 3 1.47 -2.27 -53.44
N TRP A 4 2.58 -1.72 -52.93
CA TRP A 4 3.38 -2.35 -51.86
C TRP A 4 2.53 -2.76 -50.62
N ILE A 5 1.40 -2.07 -50.41
CA ILE A 5 0.37 -2.38 -49.42
C ILE A 5 -0.25 -3.78 -49.64
N GLU A 6 -0.59 -4.15 -50.88
CA GLU A 6 -1.12 -5.48 -51.20
C GLU A 6 -0.09 -6.59 -50.97
N ALA A 7 1.20 -6.31 -51.25
CA ALA A 7 2.28 -7.26 -51.01
C ALA A 7 2.50 -7.50 -49.51
N VAL A 8 2.42 -6.45 -48.69
CA VAL A 8 2.51 -6.55 -47.22
C VAL A 8 1.29 -7.29 -46.65
N ILE A 9 0.09 -7.02 -47.16
CA ILE A 9 -1.13 -7.73 -46.73
C ILE A 9 -1.07 -9.21 -47.11
N ALA A 10 -0.60 -9.55 -48.32
CA ALA A 10 -0.44 -10.92 -48.77
C ALA A 10 0.59 -11.68 -47.91
N TYR A 11 1.73 -11.05 -47.60
CA TYR A 11 2.76 -11.61 -46.73
C TYR A 11 2.25 -11.86 -45.30
N LEU A 12 1.54 -10.89 -44.73
CA LEU A 12 0.92 -11.01 -43.40
C LEU A 12 -0.17 -12.08 -43.36
N LYS A 13 -0.92 -12.27 -44.45
CA LYS A 13 -1.94 -13.32 -44.55
C LYS A 13 -1.33 -14.73 -44.62
N GLN A 14 -0.11 -14.85 -45.14
CA GLN A 14 0.56 -16.14 -45.38
C GLN A 14 1.35 -16.64 -44.15
N ASN A 15 1.94 -15.75 -43.35
CA ASN A 15 2.89 -16.12 -42.30
C ASN A 15 2.39 -16.01 -40.85
N THR A 16 1.23 -15.39 -40.60
CA THR A 16 0.72 -15.20 -39.24
C THR A 16 -0.78 -15.42 -39.14
N SER A 17 -1.24 -15.97 -38.02
CA SER A 17 -2.68 -16.16 -37.81
C SER A 17 -3.39 -14.79 -37.82
N LEU A 18 -4.57 -14.71 -38.45
CA LEU A 18 -5.37 -13.48 -38.54
C LEU A 18 -5.58 -12.83 -37.16
N ARG A 19 -5.74 -13.67 -36.12
CA ARG A 19 -5.90 -13.24 -34.72
C ARG A 19 -4.65 -12.52 -34.18
N PHE A 20 -3.46 -13.00 -34.53
CA PHE A 20 -2.19 -12.37 -34.17
C PHE A 20 -2.03 -11.01 -34.86
N ASN A 21 -2.32 -10.93 -36.16
CA ASN A 21 -2.25 -9.66 -36.90
C ASN A 21 -3.27 -8.63 -36.38
N MET A 22 -4.49 -9.07 -36.06
CA MET A 22 -5.50 -8.20 -35.47
C MET A 22 -5.06 -7.65 -34.11
N PHE A 23 -4.43 -8.47 -33.25
CA PHE A 23 -3.91 -8.02 -31.96
C PHE A 23 -2.83 -6.94 -32.11
N TRP A 24 -1.90 -7.14 -33.04
CA TRP A 24 -0.84 -6.14 -33.31
C TRP A 24 -1.38 -4.86 -33.93
N LEU A 25 -2.35 -4.97 -34.83
CA LEU A 25 -3.02 -3.83 -35.45
C LEU A 25 -3.82 -3.03 -34.41
N LEU A 26 -4.52 -3.70 -33.50
CA LEU A 26 -5.22 -3.05 -32.37
C LEU A 26 -4.23 -2.37 -31.42
N SER A 27 -3.08 -3.01 -31.15
CA SER A 27 -2.01 -2.43 -30.33
C SER A 27 -1.41 -1.20 -31.00
N TRP A 28 -1.26 -1.21 -32.33
CA TRP A 28 -0.84 -0.05 -33.12
C TRP A 28 -1.84 1.11 -33.05
N PHE A 29 -3.15 0.82 -33.20
CA PHE A 29 -4.19 1.84 -33.07
C PHE A 29 -4.27 2.42 -31.66
N ALA A 30 -4.09 1.59 -30.63
CA ALA A 30 -4.03 2.07 -29.24
C ALA A 30 -2.85 3.04 -29.06
N LEU A 31 -1.66 2.71 -29.59
CA LEU A 31 -0.50 3.60 -29.54
C LEU A 31 -0.76 4.93 -30.24
N LEU A 32 -1.47 4.93 -31.37
CA LEU A 32 -1.85 6.16 -32.11
C LEU A 32 -2.86 7.05 -31.35
N ILE A 33 -3.74 6.46 -30.53
CA ILE A 33 -4.68 7.25 -29.70
C ILE A 33 -3.94 7.98 -28.57
N PHE A 34 -2.82 7.41 -28.10
CA PHE A 34 -2.01 7.98 -27.01
C PHE A 34 -0.80 8.79 -27.50
N THR A 35 -0.59 8.92 -28.82
CA THR A 35 0.47 9.79 -29.35
C THR A 35 0.13 11.27 -29.13
N PRO A 36 1.03 12.08 -28.54
CA PRO A 36 0.83 13.51 -28.33
C PRO A 36 0.63 14.27 -29.66
N ILE A 37 -0.17 15.34 -29.66
CA ILE A 37 -0.48 16.15 -30.85
C ILE A 37 0.78 16.65 -31.58
N GLY A 38 1.85 16.98 -30.84
CA GLY A 38 3.13 17.39 -31.41
C GLY A 38 3.83 16.33 -32.26
N TYR A 39 3.49 15.04 -32.09
CA TYR A 39 3.99 13.95 -32.93
C TYR A 39 3.39 13.99 -34.35
N ILE A 40 2.12 14.39 -34.48
CA ILE A 40 1.44 14.53 -35.78
C ILE A 40 2.04 15.71 -36.56
N GLU A 41 2.33 16.82 -35.88
CA GLU A 41 3.01 17.97 -36.47
C GLU A 41 4.45 17.64 -36.91
N PHE A 42 5.15 16.80 -36.16
CA PHE A 42 6.50 16.33 -36.49
C PHE A 42 6.55 15.38 -37.70
N ILE A 43 5.59 14.45 -37.84
CA ILE A 43 5.48 13.61 -39.05
C ILE A 43 5.22 14.47 -40.29
N ASN A 44 4.41 15.52 -40.14
CA ASN A 44 4.05 16.42 -41.24
C ASN A 44 5.17 17.41 -41.63
N SER A 45 6.25 17.54 -40.84
CA SER A 45 7.25 18.61 -41.02
C SER A 45 8.29 18.37 -42.13
N LYS A 46 8.03 17.49 -43.11
CA LYS A 46 8.92 17.23 -44.29
C LYS A 46 10.39 16.90 -43.97
N LEU A 47 10.75 16.55 -42.74
CA LEU A 47 12.11 16.13 -42.34
C LEU A 47 12.50 14.72 -42.83
N LEU A 48 11.62 14.08 -43.60
CA LEU A 48 11.73 12.74 -44.10
C LEU A 48 12.34 12.74 -45.51
N GLN A 49 13.67 12.90 -45.61
CA GLN A 49 14.44 12.38 -46.75
C GLN A 49 14.86 10.95 -46.38
N TRP A 50 14.23 9.96 -47.03
CA TRP A 50 14.17 8.54 -46.66
C TRP A 50 15.42 7.71 -47.06
N ASP A 51 16.64 8.24 -46.97
CA ASP A 51 17.83 7.48 -47.40
C ASP A 51 18.54 6.70 -46.27
N ASN A 52 18.07 6.82 -45.02
CA ASN A 52 18.67 6.09 -43.90
C ASN A 52 17.64 5.18 -43.18
N PRO A 53 17.77 3.84 -43.33
CA PRO A 53 16.78 2.88 -42.82
C PRO A 53 16.65 2.85 -41.29
N TYR A 54 17.54 3.52 -40.55
CA TYR A 54 17.53 3.54 -39.08
C TYR A 54 16.76 4.74 -38.48
N ILE A 55 16.40 5.75 -39.27
CA ILE A 55 15.70 6.95 -38.77
C ILE A 55 14.28 6.62 -38.32
N VAL A 56 13.56 5.82 -39.11
CA VAL A 56 12.17 5.41 -38.82
C VAL A 56 12.10 4.59 -37.52
N SER A 57 13.03 3.65 -37.35
CA SER A 57 13.14 2.84 -36.13
C SER A 57 13.45 3.71 -34.90
N SER A 58 14.41 4.63 -35.02
CA SER A 58 14.80 5.53 -33.92
C SER A 58 13.66 6.45 -33.49
N LEU A 59 12.88 6.97 -34.44
CA LEU A 59 11.70 7.80 -34.18
C LEU A 59 10.53 7.03 -33.54
N PHE A 60 10.46 5.72 -33.76
CA PHE A 60 9.48 4.84 -33.11
C PHE A 60 9.85 4.52 -31.65
N PHE A 61 11.15 4.38 -31.36
CA PHE A 61 11.61 4.06 -30.00
C PHE A 61 11.39 5.19 -28.99
N VAL A 62 11.38 6.46 -29.43
CA VAL A 62 11.16 7.61 -28.54
C VAL A 62 9.79 7.54 -27.85
N PRO A 63 8.63 7.54 -28.56
CA PRO A 63 7.32 7.48 -27.91
C PRO A 63 7.10 6.18 -27.13
N VAL A 64 7.61 5.05 -27.63
CA VAL A 64 7.54 3.76 -26.92
C VAL A 64 8.29 3.82 -25.59
N SER A 65 9.46 4.46 -25.54
CA SER A 65 10.23 4.62 -24.30
C SER A 65 9.50 5.49 -23.27
N TYR A 66 8.84 6.57 -23.72
CA TYR A 66 8.01 7.42 -22.86
C TYR A 66 6.80 6.67 -22.33
N PHE A 67 6.13 5.88 -23.17
CA PHE A 67 4.98 5.06 -22.78
C PHE A 67 5.37 4.01 -21.73
N ILE A 68 6.46 3.27 -21.96
CA ILE A 68 6.98 2.29 -21.00
C ILE A 68 7.35 2.98 -19.69
N SER A 69 8.04 4.12 -19.74
CA SER A 69 8.40 4.88 -18.53
C SER A 69 7.18 5.31 -17.72
N TYR A 70 6.15 5.82 -18.40
CA TYR A 70 4.90 6.22 -17.76
C TYR A 70 4.18 5.02 -17.11
N PHE A 71 4.08 3.90 -17.83
CA PHE A 71 3.45 2.69 -17.33
C PHE A 71 4.18 2.12 -16.10
N VAL A 72 5.51 2.08 -16.14
CA VAL A 72 6.34 1.64 -15.00
C VAL A 72 6.12 2.52 -13.77
N LYS A 73 6.07 3.85 -13.93
CA LYS A 73 5.78 4.77 -12.81
C LYS A 73 4.41 4.51 -12.20
N LEU A 74 3.40 4.30 -13.04
CA LEU A 74 2.04 4.01 -12.59
C LEU A 74 1.95 2.67 -11.86
N PHE A 75 2.63 1.65 -12.38
CA PHE A 75 2.72 0.33 -11.76
C PHE A 75 3.41 0.39 -10.39
N ILE A 76 4.55 1.07 -10.28
CA ILE A 76 5.26 1.24 -9.00
C ILE A 76 4.36 1.93 -7.97
N LYS A 77 3.66 3.00 -8.36
CA LYS A 77 2.72 3.70 -7.48
C LYS A 77 1.63 2.76 -6.97
N LEU A 78 1.04 1.97 -7.87
CA LEU A 78 0.03 0.98 -7.52
C LEU A 78 0.57 -0.10 -6.57
N CYS A 79 1.79 -0.59 -6.80
CA CYS A 79 2.45 -1.54 -5.90
C CYS A 79 2.67 -0.96 -4.50
N ILE A 80 3.10 0.31 -4.39
CA ILE A 80 3.28 0.99 -3.11
C ILE A 80 1.95 1.12 -2.37
N ASP A 81 0.89 1.54 -3.07
CA ASP A 81 -0.44 1.72 -2.47
C ASP A 81 -1.04 0.38 -2.00
N LEU A 82 -0.91 -0.67 -2.82
CA LEU A 82 -1.31 -2.03 -2.42
C LEU A 82 -0.51 -2.53 -1.21
N ASN A 83 0.80 -2.33 -1.19
CA ASN A 83 1.63 -2.76 -0.07
C ASN A 83 1.23 -2.03 1.23
N ARG A 84 0.93 -0.73 1.15
CA ARG A 84 0.41 0.05 2.29
C ARG A 84 -0.93 -0.50 2.77
N ALA A 85 -1.87 -0.77 1.87
CA ALA A 85 -3.17 -1.33 2.21
C ALA A 85 -3.06 -2.71 2.87
N LEU A 86 -2.25 -3.61 2.30
CA LEU A 86 -2.00 -4.94 2.88
C LEU A 86 -1.33 -4.87 4.25
N THR A 87 -0.36 -3.96 4.40
CA THR A 87 0.32 -3.72 5.69
C THR A 87 -0.68 -3.23 6.74
N GLN A 88 -1.55 -2.29 6.39
CA GLN A 88 -2.61 -1.81 7.28
C GLN A 88 -3.57 -2.92 7.69
N VAL A 89 -4.03 -3.76 6.74
CA VAL A 89 -4.89 -4.91 7.05
C VAL A 89 -4.21 -5.87 8.02
N ARG A 90 -2.93 -6.19 7.79
CA ARG A 90 -2.14 -7.06 8.68
C ARG A 90 -2.02 -6.46 10.08
N LEU A 91 -1.72 -5.17 10.18
CA LEU A 91 -1.63 -4.46 11.46
C LEU A 91 -2.97 -4.46 12.19
N ASN A 92 -4.08 -4.16 11.52
CA ASN A 92 -5.41 -4.17 12.11
C ASN A 92 -5.81 -5.57 12.60
N LYS A 93 -5.48 -6.63 11.84
CA LYS A 93 -5.71 -8.01 12.28
C LYS A 93 -4.88 -8.34 13.53
N LYS A 94 -3.61 -7.90 13.59
CA LYS A 94 -2.75 -8.07 14.77
C LYS A 94 -3.31 -7.34 15.99
N LYS A 95 -3.72 -6.07 15.84
CA LYS A 95 -4.32 -5.26 16.91
C LYS A 95 -5.57 -5.92 17.48
N LYS A 96 -6.51 -6.32 16.61
CA LYS A 96 -7.75 -7.01 17.01
C LYS A 96 -7.44 -8.31 17.76
N ASN A 97 -6.48 -9.09 17.28
CA ASN A 97 -6.06 -10.31 17.97
C ASN A 97 -5.42 -10.02 19.35
N ASN A 98 -4.60 -8.98 19.45
CA ASN A 98 -3.97 -8.58 20.70
C ASN A 98 -5.00 -8.18 21.76
N ILE A 99 -6.03 -7.40 21.39
CA ILE A 99 -7.11 -6.97 22.30
C ILE A 99 -8.04 -8.13 22.67
N ASN A 100 -8.34 -9.03 21.73
CA ASN A 100 -9.18 -10.19 22.02
C ASN A 100 -8.46 -11.20 22.96
N ASN A 101 -7.14 -11.31 22.85
CA ASN A 101 -6.33 -12.25 23.62
C ASN A 101 -5.61 -11.56 24.79
N VAL A 102 -6.34 -10.74 25.52
CA VAL A 102 -5.87 -10.09 26.75
C VAL A 102 -6.02 -11.07 27.94
N THR A 103 -5.00 -11.14 28.79
CA THR A 103 -5.01 -11.89 30.06
C THR A 103 -5.74 -11.09 31.13
N ASP A 104 -6.15 -11.73 32.22
CA ASP A 104 -6.95 -11.05 33.24
C ASP A 104 -6.18 -9.90 33.92
N LYS A 105 -4.84 -10.05 34.05
CA LYS A 105 -3.95 -8.98 34.54
C LYS A 105 -3.81 -7.82 33.56
N GLU A 106 -3.73 -8.11 32.27
CA GLU A 106 -3.68 -7.07 31.25
C GLU A 106 -5.02 -6.32 31.17
N ALA A 107 -6.14 -7.04 31.34
CA ALA A 107 -7.48 -6.47 31.37
C ALA A 107 -7.68 -5.52 32.56
N SER A 108 -7.18 -5.88 33.74
CA SER A 108 -7.23 -5.00 34.92
C SER A 108 -6.41 -3.72 34.73
N ILE A 109 -5.24 -3.79 34.11
CA ILE A 109 -4.44 -2.59 33.79
C ILE A 109 -5.18 -1.70 32.77
N ILE A 110 -5.75 -2.28 31.71
CA ILE A 110 -6.56 -1.54 30.73
C ILE A 110 -7.77 -0.88 31.41
N ALA A 111 -8.42 -1.57 32.34
CA ALA A 111 -9.55 -1.04 33.11
C ALA A 111 -9.15 0.18 33.96
N ILE A 112 -7.98 0.16 34.60
CA ILE A 112 -7.47 1.31 35.36
C ILE A 112 -7.25 2.52 34.43
N PHE A 113 -6.66 2.31 33.25
CA PHE A 113 -6.55 3.36 32.24
C PHE A 113 -7.92 3.88 31.80
N ALA A 114 -8.91 2.99 31.61
CA ALA A 114 -10.25 3.39 31.20
C ALA A 114 -10.96 4.25 32.26
N GLU A 115 -10.78 3.93 33.55
CA GLU A 115 -11.44 4.65 34.64
C GLU A 115 -10.84 6.04 34.88
N ILE A 116 -9.52 6.16 34.81
CA ILE A 116 -8.85 7.47 34.95
C ILE A 116 -9.02 8.31 33.67
N GLY A 117 -9.04 7.64 32.52
CA GLY A 117 -9.15 8.22 31.19
C GLY A 117 -8.12 7.61 30.26
N LEU A 118 -8.55 7.10 29.09
CA LEU A 118 -7.67 6.32 28.19
C LEU A 118 -6.43 7.07 27.68
N ASP A 119 -6.50 8.41 27.64
CA ASP A 119 -5.38 9.29 27.26
C ASP A 119 -4.47 9.65 28.45
N SER A 120 -4.75 9.14 29.64
CA SER A 120 -3.97 9.43 30.84
C SER A 120 -2.62 8.73 30.86
N GLU A 121 -1.73 9.29 31.67
CA GLU A 121 -0.39 8.80 31.91
C GLU A 121 -0.35 8.17 33.31
N LEU A 122 0.02 6.89 33.38
CA LEU A 122 0.03 6.13 34.63
C LEU A 122 1.41 5.54 34.89
N SER A 123 1.88 5.68 36.13
CA SER A 123 3.12 5.05 36.57
C SER A 123 2.88 3.59 36.93
N PHE A 124 3.63 2.68 36.31
CA PHE A 124 3.62 1.27 36.66
C PHE A 124 5.04 0.75 36.90
N ASP A 125 5.19 -0.16 37.85
CA ASP A 125 6.45 -0.86 38.07
C ASP A 125 6.56 -2.05 37.11
N SER A 126 7.09 -1.77 35.92
CA SER A 126 7.29 -2.79 34.88
C SER A 126 8.23 -3.93 35.30
N MET A 127 9.08 -3.77 36.32
CA MET A 127 9.94 -4.88 36.79
C MET A 127 9.13 -5.96 37.52
N ASN A 128 8.06 -5.56 38.20
CA ASN A 128 7.26 -6.45 39.04
C ASN A 128 5.93 -6.85 38.40
N GLU A 129 5.39 -6.02 37.50
CA GLU A 129 4.10 -6.25 36.86
C GLU A 129 4.24 -6.85 35.46
N LYS A 130 4.21 -8.19 35.37
CA LYS A 130 4.25 -8.91 34.09
C LYS A 130 3.19 -8.45 33.07
N GLY A 131 2.00 -8.03 33.52
CA GLY A 131 0.94 -7.54 32.64
C GLY A 131 1.33 -6.26 31.89
N VAL A 132 2.13 -5.39 32.50
CA VAL A 132 2.63 -4.15 31.86
C VAL A 132 3.61 -4.50 30.75
N ILE A 133 4.54 -5.43 31.01
CA ILE A 133 5.49 -5.92 29.98
C ILE A 133 4.74 -6.57 28.81
N GLU A 134 3.72 -7.39 29.08
CA GLU A 134 2.93 -8.05 28.03
C GLU A 134 2.15 -7.04 27.18
N LEU A 135 1.50 -6.04 27.80
CA LEU A 135 0.82 -4.95 27.10
C LEU A 135 1.78 -4.12 26.25
N PHE A 136 2.96 -3.82 26.78
CA PHE A 136 4.02 -3.11 26.07
C PHE A 136 4.48 -3.92 24.84
N ASN A 137 4.75 -5.22 25.01
CA ASN A 137 5.16 -6.10 23.91
C ASN A 137 4.08 -6.25 22.83
N LYS A 138 2.80 -6.15 23.21
CA LYS A 138 1.66 -6.09 22.27
C LYS A 138 1.53 -4.72 21.58
N GLY A 139 2.25 -3.71 22.05
CA GLY A 139 2.19 -2.32 21.60
C GLY A 139 0.91 -1.58 22.02
N ILE A 140 0.18 -2.12 23.00
CA ILE A 140 -1.07 -1.56 23.50
C ILE A 140 -0.78 -0.32 24.36
N ILE A 141 0.29 -0.39 25.16
CA ILE A 141 0.83 0.74 25.91
C ILE A 141 2.22 1.09 25.39
N GLU A 142 2.61 2.35 25.57
CA GLU A 142 3.93 2.86 25.25
C GLU A 142 4.46 3.72 26.41
N PRO A 143 5.77 3.70 26.70
CA PRO A 143 6.37 4.58 27.69
C PRO A 143 6.33 6.02 27.20
N ILE A 144 6.29 6.95 28.14
CA ILE A 144 6.42 8.38 27.83
C ILE A 144 7.85 8.64 27.36
N ARG A 145 7.99 9.65 26.49
CA ARG A 145 9.28 10.09 25.97
C ARG A 145 10.23 10.44 27.13
N GLY A 146 11.28 9.66 27.28
CA GLY A 146 12.30 9.83 28.32
C GLY A 146 12.32 8.72 29.37
N ASP A 147 11.25 7.93 29.46
CA ASP A 147 11.17 6.78 30.35
C ASP A 147 11.56 5.50 29.58
N TYR A 148 12.29 4.60 30.23
CA TYR A 148 12.68 3.32 29.64
C TYR A 148 11.92 2.16 30.29
N ILE A 149 11.70 1.09 29.51
CA ILE A 149 11.13 -0.15 30.02
C ILE A 149 12.13 -0.76 30.99
N ASN A 150 11.64 -1.36 32.08
CA ASN A 150 12.46 -1.87 33.19
C ASN A 150 13.12 -0.76 34.02
N GLU A 151 12.54 0.43 34.08
CA GLU A 151 12.87 1.41 35.12
C GLU A 151 11.76 1.42 36.20
N PRO A 152 12.12 1.64 37.47
CA PRO A 152 11.13 1.83 38.53
C PRO A 152 10.31 3.09 38.23
N ASN A 153 8.98 3.01 38.41
CA ASN A 153 8.04 4.12 38.17
C ASN A 153 8.03 4.68 36.73
N CYS A 154 8.29 3.83 35.73
CA CYS A 154 8.11 4.19 34.33
C CYS A 154 6.64 4.58 34.08
N ARG A 155 6.41 5.71 33.41
CA ARG A 155 5.06 6.13 33.05
C ARG A 155 4.70 5.62 31.67
N TYR A 156 3.53 5.02 31.61
CA TYR A 156 2.94 4.46 30.41
C TYR A 156 1.67 5.20 30.05
N ARG A 157 1.37 5.19 28.75
CA ARG A 157 0.08 5.60 28.22
C ARG A 157 -0.42 4.57 27.22
N ILE A 158 -1.71 4.56 26.96
CA ILE A 158 -2.25 3.77 25.84
C ILE A 158 -1.74 4.35 24.53
N THR A 159 -1.24 3.48 23.66
CA THR A 159 -0.82 3.86 22.32
C THR A 159 -2.01 4.42 21.56
N ARG A 160 -1.91 5.63 20.99
CA ARG A 160 -3.02 6.33 20.31
C ARG A 160 -3.77 5.47 19.29
N ASN A 161 -3.03 4.60 18.61
CA ASN A 161 -3.54 3.69 17.60
C ASN A 161 -4.43 2.55 18.14
N TYR A 162 -4.55 2.40 19.46
CA TYR A 162 -5.35 1.40 20.16
C TYR A 162 -6.54 2.01 20.91
N LEU A 163 -6.62 3.34 21.10
CA LEU A 163 -7.67 4.00 21.90
C LEU A 163 -9.08 3.58 21.48
N LYS A 164 -9.43 3.78 20.20
CA LYS A 164 -10.75 3.40 19.66
C LYS A 164 -11.05 1.90 19.77
N ASP A 165 -10.01 1.08 19.60
CA ASP A 165 -10.17 -0.37 19.66
C ASP A 165 -10.42 -0.82 21.12
N ILE A 166 -9.85 -0.12 22.11
CA ILE A 166 -10.09 -0.35 23.54
C ILE A 166 -11.45 0.19 23.97
N GLU A 167 -11.86 1.38 23.52
CA GLU A 167 -13.22 1.90 23.72
C GLU A 167 -14.27 0.90 23.25
N TYR A 168 -14.08 0.34 22.05
CA TYR A 168 -14.94 -0.70 21.52
C TYR A 168 -14.90 -1.98 22.37
N ALA A 169 -13.71 -2.35 22.89
CA ALA A 169 -13.53 -3.54 23.70
C ALA A 169 -14.11 -3.41 25.12
N LEU A 170 -14.18 -2.21 25.70
CA LEU A 170 -14.85 -1.98 26.99
C LEU A 170 -16.32 -2.40 26.96
N VAL A 171 -16.97 -2.33 25.79
CA VAL A 171 -18.37 -2.78 25.61
C VAL A 171 -18.45 -4.25 25.21
N ASN A 172 -17.56 -4.69 24.31
CA ASN A 172 -17.72 -5.96 23.58
C ASN A 172 -16.80 -7.10 24.04
N ASN A 173 -15.72 -6.81 24.75
CA ASN A 173 -14.82 -7.82 25.29
C ASN A 173 -15.18 -8.09 26.75
N THR A 174 -15.71 -9.29 27.03
CA THR A 174 -16.22 -9.65 28.36
C THR A 174 -15.17 -9.57 29.46
N LYS A 175 -13.89 -9.83 29.17
CA LYS A 175 -12.81 -9.74 30.17
C LYS A 175 -12.52 -8.31 30.56
N ILE A 176 -12.31 -7.45 29.56
CA ILE A 176 -12.01 -6.03 29.78
C ILE A 176 -13.20 -5.34 30.43
N ARG A 177 -14.43 -5.65 29.99
CA ARG A 177 -15.64 -5.10 30.58
C ARG A 177 -15.81 -5.48 32.05
N LYS A 178 -15.63 -6.77 32.39
CA LYS A 178 -15.70 -7.21 33.80
C LYS A 178 -14.65 -6.54 34.67
N ALA A 179 -13.41 -6.47 34.19
CA ALA A 179 -12.34 -5.79 34.91
C ALA A 179 -12.66 -4.29 35.11
N TYR A 180 -13.27 -3.65 34.12
CA TYR A 180 -13.70 -2.25 34.23
C TYR A 180 -14.85 -2.06 35.23
N GLU A 181 -15.84 -2.95 35.23
CA GLU A 181 -16.94 -2.96 36.20
C GLU A 181 -16.46 -3.24 37.64
N GLU A 182 -15.35 -3.95 37.82
CA GLU A 182 -14.73 -4.21 39.14
C GLU A 182 -13.93 -3.02 39.68
N VAL A 183 -13.43 -2.15 38.80
CA VAL A 183 -12.61 -0.98 39.18
C VAL A 183 -13.49 0.27 39.42
N ARG A 184 -14.65 0.35 38.77
CA ARG A 184 -15.63 1.44 38.90
C ARG A 184 -16.47 1.35 40.16
#